data_AF-A0AAU7VZP0-F1
#
_entry.id   AF-A0AAU7VZP0-F1
#
_cell.length_a   1.000
_cell.length_b   1.000
_cell.length_c   1.000
_cell.angle_alpha   90.00
_cell.angle_beta   90.00
_cell.angle_gamma   90.00
#
_symmetry.space_group_name_H-M   'P 1'
#
loop_
_entity.id
_entity.type
_entity.pdbx_description
1 polymer ?
#
loop_
_entity_poly.entity_id
_entity_poly.type
_entity_poly.pdbx_seq_one_letter_code
_entity_poly.pdbx_strand_id
1 'polypeptide(L)' 'MNEYPSPPFMARYDGTCAADCGHRIHPGDIAQYVDGQLVHHGCIPDEKPEPEPRPVCPTCFMEIALNGACSC' A
#
# COMPACT_ATOMS: atom_id res chain seq x y z
N MET A 1 5.98 1.57 -13.10
CA MET A 1 5.16 2.76 -12.77
C MET A 1 4.77 2.54 -11.32
N ASN A 2 5.29 3.33 -10.38
CA ASN A 2 4.97 3.11 -8.97
C ASN A 2 3.51 3.53 -8.77
N GLU A 3 2.64 2.56 -8.52
CA GLU A 3 1.22 2.75 -8.22
C GLU A 3 1.09 3.30 -6.80
N TYR A 4 1.44 4.57 -6.63
CA TYR A 4 1.16 5.26 -5.38
C TYR A 4 -0.35 5.48 -5.27
N PRO A 5 -0.96 5.21 -4.09
CA PRO A 5 -2.37 5.51 -3.89
C PRO A 5 -2.59 7.02 -4.09
N SER A 6 -3.71 7.39 -4.71
CA SER A 6 -4.05 8.81 -4.91
C SER A 6 -4.15 9.51 -3.57
N PRO A 7 -3.99 10.84 -3.45
CA PRO A 7 -4.37 11.54 -2.22
C PRO A 7 -5.85 11.29 -1.88
N PRO A 8 -6.23 11.28 -0.58
CA PRO A 8 -7.63 11.17 -0.18
C PRO A 8 -8.41 12.42 -0.60
N PHE A 9 -9.67 12.24 -0.93
CA PHE A 9 -10.57 13.29 -1.37
C PHE A 9 -11.98 13.07 -0.82
N MET A 10 -12.72 14.17 -0.70
CA MET A 10 -14.14 14.11 -0.33
C MET A 10 -14.97 13.65 -1.54
N ALA A 11 -15.67 12.54 -1.40
CA ALA A 11 -16.58 12.02 -2.40
C ALA A 11 -17.69 13.03 -2.69
N ARG A 12 -17.97 13.25 -3.98
CA ARG A 12 -19.07 14.13 -4.43
C ARG A 12 -20.28 13.34 -4.90
N TYR A 13 -20.12 12.04 -5.12
CA TYR A 13 -21.12 11.16 -5.69
C TYR A 13 -21.10 9.83 -4.93
N ASP A 14 -22.24 9.13 -4.95
CA ASP A 14 -22.32 7.78 -4.41
C ASP A 14 -21.42 6.81 -5.17
N GLY A 15 -20.72 5.96 -4.42
CA GLY A 15 -19.83 4.93 -4.92
C GLY A 15 -19.97 3.63 -4.15
N THR A 16 -19.28 2.61 -4.62
CA THR A 16 -19.13 1.34 -3.89
C THR A 16 -17.68 1.26 -3.44
N CYS A 17 -17.48 1.08 -2.13
CA CYS A 17 -16.15 0.79 -1.62
C CYS A 17 -15.70 -0.57 -2.18
N ALA A 18 -14.54 -0.61 -2.83
CA ALA A 18 -13.97 -1.85 -3.36
C ALA A 18 -13.40 -2.75 -2.25
N ALA A 19 -13.16 -2.21 -1.05
CA ALA A 19 -12.82 -2.99 0.12
C ALA A 19 -14.04 -3.77 0.63
N ASP A 20 -13.79 -4.92 1.26
CA ASP A 20 -14.83 -5.78 1.85
C ASP A 20 -15.33 -5.22 3.21
N CYS A 21 -15.76 -3.95 3.21
CA CYS A 21 -16.29 -3.26 4.38
C CYS A 21 -17.82 -3.28 4.44
N GLY A 22 -18.50 -3.75 3.40
CA GLY A 22 -19.97 -3.86 3.35
C GLY A 22 -20.74 -2.53 3.27
N HIS A 23 -20.05 -1.40 3.16
CA HIS A 23 -20.64 -0.06 3.13
C HIS A 23 -20.42 0.64 1.79
N ARG A 24 -21.40 1.44 1.38
CA ARG A 24 -21.29 2.32 0.20
C ARG A 24 -20.59 3.62 0.59
N ILE A 25 -19.94 4.23 -0.40
CA ILE A 25 -19.38 5.58 -0.27
C ILE A 25 -20.48 6.57 -0.62
N HIS A 26 -20.69 7.57 0.21
CA HIS A 26 -21.68 8.63 0.01
C HIS A 26 -21.00 9.99 -0.18
N PRO A 27 -21.71 10.98 -0.76
CA PRO A 27 -21.21 12.35 -0.82
C PRO A 27 -20.85 12.87 0.59
N GLY A 28 -19.63 13.37 0.75
CA GLY A 28 -19.07 13.82 2.04
C GLY A 28 -18.08 12.85 2.68
N ASP A 29 -18.09 11.57 2.30
CA ASP A 29 -17.13 10.59 2.80
C ASP A 29 -15.72 10.86 2.25
N ILE A 30 -14.71 10.51 3.04
CA ILE A 30 -13.32 10.58 2.60
C ILE A 30 -12.98 9.26 1.89
N ALA A 31 -12.75 9.34 0.59
CA ALA A 31 -12.40 8.23 -0.28
C ALA A 31 -11.01 8.42 -0.89
N GLN A 32 -10.46 7.35 -1.44
CA GLN A 32 -9.14 7.32 -2.06
C GLN A 32 -9.15 6.31 -3.21
N TYR A 33 -8.32 6.53 -4.22
CA TYR A 33 -8.04 5.53 -5.24
C TYR A 33 -6.78 4.76 -4.86
N VAL A 34 -6.90 3.44 -4.74
CA VAL A 34 -5.78 2.50 -4.52
C VAL A 34 -5.82 1.49 -5.67
N ASP A 35 -4.73 1.36 -6.42
CA ASP A 35 -4.65 0.49 -7.60
C ASP A 35 -5.81 0.69 -8.60
N GLY A 36 -6.24 1.96 -8.76
CA GLY A 36 -7.37 2.34 -9.61
C GLY A 36 -8.76 2.00 -9.06
N GLN A 37 -8.85 1.44 -7.85
CA GLN A 37 -10.11 1.11 -7.18
C GLN A 37 -10.50 2.17 -6.15
N LEU A 38 -11.80 2.48 -6.09
CA LEU A 38 -12.34 3.44 -5.13
C LEU A 38 -12.57 2.77 -3.78
N VAL A 39 -11.94 3.28 -2.73
CA VAL A 39 -12.06 2.78 -1.36
C VAL A 39 -12.30 3.92 -0.38
N HIS A 40 -12.96 3.65 0.75
CA HIS A 40 -12.89 4.59 1.88
C HIS A 40 -11.45 4.71 2.34
N HIS A 41 -11.02 5.90 2.77
CA HIS A 41 -9.64 6.13 3.21
C HIS A 41 -9.20 5.18 4.35
N GLY A 42 -10.11 4.88 5.28
CA GLY A 42 -9.84 3.94 6.38
C GLY A 42 -9.98 2.45 6.02
N CYS A 43 -10.34 2.12 4.78
CA CYS A 43 -10.48 0.73 4.33
C CYS A 43 -9.30 0.26 3.47
N ILE A 44 -8.25 1.06 3.39
CA ILE A 44 -7.01 0.69 2.72
C ILE A 44 -6.30 -0.32 3.62
N PRO A 45 -5.94 -1.51 3.13
CA PRO A 45 -5.08 -2.41 3.90
C PRO A 45 -3.78 -1.67 4.19
N ASP A 46 -3.38 -1.60 5.47
CA ASP A 46 -2.12 -1.00 5.88
C ASP A 46 -1.03 -1.45 4.90
N GLU A 47 -0.36 -0.50 4.25
CA GLU A 47 0.80 -0.81 3.43
C GLU A 47 1.70 -1.66 4.32
N LYS A 48 1.94 -2.92 3.89
CA LYS A 48 2.82 -3.81 4.66
C LYS A 48 4.09 -3.02 4.94
N PRO A 49 4.54 -2.97 6.21
CA PRO A 49 5.72 -2.19 6.55
C PRO A 49 6.82 -2.58 5.58
N GLU A 50 7.49 -1.57 5.02
CA GLU A 50 8.63 -1.78 4.16
C GLU A 50 9.59 -2.73 4.91
N PRO A 51 10.02 -3.85 4.30
CA PRO A 51 10.86 -4.80 5.00
C PRO A 51 12.12 -4.09 5.49
N GLU A 52 12.51 -4.35 6.73
CA GLU A 52 13.72 -3.76 7.29
C GLU A 52 14.92 -4.02 6.36
N PRO A 53 15.82 -3.03 6.18
CA PRO A 53 17.00 -3.21 5.35
C PRO A 53 17.77 -4.46 5.76
N ARG A 54 18.07 -5.32 4.78
CA ARG A 54 18.82 -6.54 5.05
C ARG A 54 20.26 -6.20 5.42
N PRO A 55 20.89 -6.98 6.31
CA PRO A 55 22.30 -6.79 6.64
C PRO A 55 23.18 -6.90 5.38
N VAL A 56 24.23 -6.09 5.34
CA VAL A 56 25.20 -6.03 4.24
C VAL A 56 26.44 -6.86 4.57
N CYS A 57 26.88 -7.70 3.64
CA CYS A 57 28.08 -8.52 3.79
C CYS A 57 29.34 -7.61 3.73
N PRO A 58 30.20 -7.56 4.76
CA PRO A 58 31.33 -6.61 4.82
C PRO A 58 32.46 -6.91 3.81
N THR A 59 32.43 -8.08 3.16
CA THR A 59 33.44 -8.51 2.18
C THR A 59 33.10 -8.07 0.76
N CYS A 60 31.85 -8.27 0.33
CA CYS A 60 31.40 -7.97 -1.03
C CYS A 60 30.42 -6.79 -1.12
N PHE A 61 29.99 -6.24 0.02
CA PHE A 61 29.07 -5.10 0.12
C PHE A 61 27.70 -5.34 -0.53
N MET A 62 27.30 -6.59 -0.69
CA MET A 62 25.95 -6.98 -1.14
C MET A 62 25.04 -7.30 0.06
N GLU A 63 23.73 -7.10 -0.10
CA GLU A 63 22.73 -7.55 0.87
C GLU A 63 22.77 -9.08 1.03
N ILE A 64 22.68 -9.55 2.27
CA ILE A 64 22.60 -10.96 2.59
C ILE A 64 21.27 -11.54 2.09
N ALA A 65 21.33 -12.70 1.43
CA ALA A 65 20.16 -13.37 0.88
C ALA A 65 19.20 -13.88 1.98
N LEU A 66 17.95 -14.18 1.62
CA LEU A 66 16.92 -14.62 2.57
C LEU A 66 17.26 -15.95 3.27
N ASN A 67 18.15 -16.75 2.69
CA ASN A 67 18.65 -17.99 3.29
C ASN A 67 19.91 -17.78 4.15
N GLY A 68 20.33 -16.54 4.38
CA GLY A 68 21.54 -16.20 5.15
C GLY A 68 22.85 -16.33 4.37
N ALA A 69 22.81 -16.74 3.10
CA ALA A 69 24.02 -16.85 2.28
C ALA A 69 24.49 -15.47 1.81
N CYS A 70 25.81 -15.25 1.86
CA CYS A 70 26.46 -14.15 1.15
C CYS A 70 26.78 -14.61 -0.29
N SER A 71 26.54 -13.75 -1.28
CA SER A 71 26.64 -14.07 -2.72
C SER A 71 28.05 -13.83 -3.30
N CYS A 72 29.09 -13.94 -2.48
CA CYS A 72 30.50 -13.77 -2.88
C CYS A 72 31.25 -15.10 -2.98
#